data_AF-A0A3M0ZZG7-F1
#
_entry.id   AF-A0A3M0ZZG7-F1
#
_cell.length_a   1.000
_cell.length_b   1.000
_cell.length_c   1.000
_cell.angle_alpha   90.00
_cell.angle_beta   90.00
_cell.angle_gamma   90.00
#
_symmetry.space_group_name_H-M   'P 1'
#
loop_
_entity.id
_entity.type
_entity.pdbx_description
1 polymer ?
#
loop_
_entity_poly.entity_id
_entity_poly.type
_entity_poly.pdbx_seq_one_letter_code
_entity_poly.pdbx_strand_id
1 'polypeptide(L)' 'MVKIVIELNNIEYKLLEQSAKKKGQPLKSFVHDCILQFLKLDKNYDVTKDPVYNMEGYDIDKP' A
#
# COMPACT_ATOMS: atom_id res chain seq x y z
N MET A 1 16.07 5.60 15.13
CA MET A 1 14.83 4.82 15.33
C MET A 1 13.68 5.67 14.80
N VAL A 2 12.96 5.20 13.77
CA VAL A 2 11.91 5.99 13.11
C VAL A 2 10.59 5.75 13.83
N LYS A 3 9.86 6.83 14.14
CA LYS A 3 8.52 6.78 14.74
C LYS A 3 7.50 7.15 13.67
N ILE A 4 6.55 6.26 13.42
CA ILE A 4 5.43 6.50 12.51
C ILE A 4 4.17 6.66 13.36
N VAL A 5 3.40 7.70 13.07
CA VAL A 5 2.07 7.92 13.65
C VAL A 5 1.05 7.63 12.57
N ILE A 6 0.07 6.78 12.87
CA ILE A 6 -1.00 6.41 11.95
C ILE A 6 -2.29 6.93 12.57
N GLU A 7 -2.95 7.82 11.86
CA GLU A 7 -4.27 8.30 12.24
C GLU A 7 -5.32 7.33 11.70
N LEU A 8 -6.19 6.88 12.59
CA LEU A 8 -7.28 5.97 12.28
C LEU A 8 -8.55 6.56 12.88
N ASN A 9 -9.66 6.46 12.16
CA ASN A 9 -10.95 6.72 12.78
C ASN A 9 -11.34 5.58 13.74
N ASN A 10 -12.34 5.82 14.57
CA ASN A 10 -12.76 4.86 15.60
C ASN A 10 -13.26 3.52 15.02
N ILE A 11 -13.78 3.51 13.79
CA ILE A 11 -14.29 2.30 13.14
C ILE A 11 -13.10 1.46 12.66
N GLU A 12 -12.16 2.08 11.95
CA GLU A 12 -10.93 1.47 11.46
C GLU A 12 -10.12 0.87 12.60
N TYR A 13 -9.94 1.63 13.69
CA TYR A 13 -9.21 1.14 14.86
C TYR A 13 -9.86 -0.11 15.45
N LYS A 14 -11.19 -0.13 15.60
CA LYS A 14 -11.92 -1.30 16.12
C LYS A 14 -11.80 -2.52 15.21
N LEU A 15 -11.89 -2.33 13.89
CA LEU A 15 -11.71 -3.41 12.92
C LEU A 15 -10.30 -4.00 12.98
N LEU A 16 -9.29 -3.14 13.11
CA LEU A 16 -7.89 -3.52 13.30
C LEU A 16 -7.68 -4.30 14.59
N GLU A 17 -8.25 -3.83 15.71
CA GLU A 17 -8.15 -4.50 17.00
C GLU A 17 -8.80 -5.89 16.99
N GLN A 18 -9.99 -6.00 16.40
CA GLN A 18 -10.67 -7.28 16.22
C GLN A 18 -9.86 -8.25 15.36
N SER A 19 -9.24 -7.74 14.29
CA SER A 19 -8.42 -8.56 13.39
C SER A 19 -7.14 -9.05 14.07
N ALA A 20 -6.49 -8.21 14.87
CA ALA A 20 -5.35 -8.60 15.68
C ALA A 20 -5.74 -9.66 16.74
N LYS A 21 -6.88 -9.47 17.42
CA LYS A 21 -7.42 -10.44 18.38
C LYS A 21 -7.72 -11.80 17.74
N LYS A 22 -8.33 -11.82 16.55
CA LYS A 22 -8.60 -13.07 15.80
C LYS A 22 -7.33 -13.84 15.45
N LYS A 23 -6.21 -13.14 15.22
CA LYS A 23 -4.89 -13.75 14.97
C LYS A 23 -4.10 -14.05 16.25
N GLY A 24 -4.63 -13.72 17.43
CA GLY A 24 -3.94 -13.89 18.71
C GLY A 24 -2.69 -13.01 18.86
N GLN A 25 -2.62 -11.89 18.15
CA GLN A 25 -1.45 -11.02 18.12
C GLN A 25 -1.71 -9.68 18.80
N PRO A 26 -0.69 -9.07 19.44
CA PRO A 26 -0.77 -7.67 19.88
C PRO A 26 -1.00 -6.74 18.68
N LEU A 27 -1.89 -5.76 18.83
CA LEU A 27 -2.25 -4.81 17.76
C LEU A 27 -1.03 -4.15 17.10
N LYS A 28 -0.04 -3.73 17.89
CA LYS A 28 1.18 -3.11 17.38
C LYS A 28 2.00 -4.02 16.46
N SER A 29 2.11 -5.31 16.80
CA SER A 29 2.81 -6.30 15.98
C SER A 29 2.03 -6.56 14.69
N PHE A 30 0.71 -6.69 14.80
CA PHE A 30 -0.17 -6.90 13.66
C PHE A 30 -0.08 -5.74 12.66
N VAL A 31 -0.15 -4.49 13.14
CA VAL A 31 -0.01 -3.29 12.29
C VAL A 31 1.36 -3.24 11.62
N HIS A 32 2.43 -3.53 12.36
CA HIS A 32 3.78 -3.56 11.81
C HIS A 32 3.91 -4.58 10.66
N ASP A 33 3.37 -5.80 10.85
CA ASP A 33 3.41 -6.85 9.84
C ASP A 33 2.58 -6.48 8.61
N CYS A 34 1.41 -5.85 8.80
CA CYS A 34 0.60 -5.34 7.68
C CYS A 34 1.35 -4.29 6.85
N ILE A 35 2.03 -3.34 7.49
CA ILE A 35 2.85 -2.33 6.80
C ILE A 35 3.98 -3.00 6.02
N LEU A 36 4.68 -3.97 6.63
CA LEU A 36 5.73 -4.70 5.96
C LEU A 36 5.23 -5.52 4.76
N GLN A 37 4.03 -6.09 4.83
CA GLN A 37 3.42 -6.78 3.69
C GLN A 37 3.11 -5.81 2.55
N PHE A 38 2.61 -4.63 2.86
CA PHE A 38 2.35 -3.58 1.86
C PHE A 38 3.64 -3.12 1.17
N LEU A 39 4.70 -2.87 1.93
CA LEU A 39 6.00 -2.48 1.38
C LEU A 39 6.68 -3.59 0.56
N LYS A 40 6.35 -4.87 0.83
CA LYS A 40 6.81 -5.99 -0.01
C LYS A 40 6.04 -6.08 -1.32
N LEU A 41 4.77 -5.65 -1.35
CA LEU A 41 3.96 -5.58 -2.56
C LEU A 41 4.50 -4.51 -3.53
N ASP A 42 5.01 -3.38 -3.03
CA ASP A 42 5.59 -2.32 -3.88
C ASP A 42 6.82 -2.75 -4.68
N LYS A 43 7.55 -3.80 -4.26
CA LYS A 43 8.65 -4.34 -5.07
C LYS A 43 8.19 -5.08 -6.33
N ASN A 44 6.90 -5.38 -6.43
CA ASN A 44 6.26 -5.95 -7.62
C ASN A 44 5.35 -4.93 -8.33
N TYR A 45 5.39 -3.65 -7.96
CA TYR A 45 4.70 -2.61 -8.71
C TYR A 45 5.48 -2.32 -10.00
N ASP A 46 5.18 -3.12 -11.02
CA ASP A 46 5.70 -2.98 -12.37
C ASP A 46 4.99 -1.80 -13.04
N VAL A 47 5.62 -0.62 -12.98
CA VAL A 47 5.14 0.63 -13.58
C VAL A 47 4.93 0.50 -15.10
N THR A 48 5.47 -0.55 -15.73
CA THR A 48 5.23 -0.85 -17.16
C THR A 48 3.88 -1.50 -17.43
N LYS A 49 3.12 -1.86 -16.40
CA LYS A 49 1.76 -2.41 -16.53
C LYS A 49 0.64 -1.39 -16.34
N ASP A 50 0.96 -0.12 -16.11
CA ASP A 50 -0.02 0.95 -16.22
C ASP A 50 -0.32 1.20 -17.71
N PRO A 51 -1.56 0.96 -18.19
CA PRO A 51 -1.93 1.17 -19.59
C PRO A 51 -2.18 2.66 -19.91
N VAL A 52 -1.56 3.57 -19.18
CA VAL A 52 -1.73 5.02 -19.36
C VAL A 52 -0.50 5.53 -20.08
N TYR A 53 -0.67 5.75 -21.39
CA TYR A 53 0.28 6.26 -22.39
C TYR A 53 1.02 5.22 -23.25
N ASN A 54 0.27 4.42 -24.00
CA ASN A 54 0.57 4.37 -25.44
C ASN A 54 0.22 5.77 -26.00
N MET A 55 1.15 6.73 -25.93
CA MET A 55 1.15 7.85 -26.86
C MET A 55 1.52 7.28 -28.23
N GLU A 56 0.54 6.66 -28.89
CA GLU A 56 0.61 6.46 -30.33
C GLU A 56 0.81 7.83 -30.97
N GLY A 57 1.99 7.99 -31.58
CA GLY A 57 2.39 8.99 -32.55
C GLY A 57 1.54 10.25 -32.63
N TYR A 58 1.96 11.30 -31.92
CA TYR A 58 1.93 12.60 -32.55
C TYR A 58 2.94 12.50 -33.71
N ASP A 59 2.44 12.27 -34.93
CA ASP A 59 3.19 12.46 -36.18
C ASP A 59 3.59 13.94 -36.25
N ILE A 60 4.64 14.28 -35.52
CA ILE A 60 5.41 15.51 -35.67
C ILE A 60 6.55 15.13 -36.59
N ASP A 61 6.60 15.84 -37.71
CA ASP A 61 7.65 15.87 -38.72
C ASP A 61 7.71 14.71 -39.71
N LYS A 62 7.18 14.97 -40.90
CA LYS A 62 7.99 14.95 -42.12
C LYS A 62 7.46 15.95 -43.16
N PRO A 63 8.35 16.58 -43.94
CA PRO A 63 8.11 17.79 -44.74
C PRO A 63 7.20 17.59 -45.96
#